data_AF-A0A968BUM4-F1
#
_entry.id   AF-A0A968BUM4-F1
#
_cell.length_a   1.000
_cell.length_b   1.000
_cell.length_c   1.000
_cell.angle_alpha   90.00
_cell.angle_beta   90.00
_cell.angle_gamma   90.00
#
_symmetry.space_group_name_H-M   'P 1'
#
loop_
_entity.id
_entity.type
_entity.pdbx_description
1 polymer ?
#
loop_
_entity_poly.entity_id
_entity_poly.type
_entity_poly.pdbx_seq_one_letter_code
_entity_poly.pdbx_strand_id
1 'polypeptide(L)'
;GVAHEINNPLHILQAYVEHMSNKLPPDTPFADFLDPMRNALDSIARLAGQLRDFSRPAGGEWKALDINRTLENVLRLVNKEMMHCQIDVQTRLAHQLPTVTGDNRQLEQVLL
;
A
#
# COMPACT_ATOMS: atom_id res chain seq x y z
N GLY A 1 9.44 0.05 17.43
CA GLY A 1 9.84 0.84 16.26
C GLY A 1 8.61 1.07 15.43
N VAL A 2 8.26 2.33 15.14
CA VAL A 2 6.93 2.83 14.72
C VAL A 2 6.13 1.89 13.80
N ALA A 3 6.74 1.25 12.81
CA ALA A 3 6.03 0.31 11.92
C ALA A 3 5.59 -1.00 12.60
N HIS A 4 6.37 -1.53 13.54
CA HIS A 4 5.96 -2.67 14.37
C HIS A 4 4.78 -2.29 15.29
N GLU A 5 4.77 -1.03 15.75
CA GLU A 5 3.68 -0.48 16.57
C GLU A 5 2.42 -0.16 15.77
N ILE A 6 2.51 0.06 14.45
CA ILE A 6 1.36 0.20 13.53
C ILE A 6 0.82 -1.17 13.08
N ASN A 7 1.71 -2.13 12.77
CA ASN A 7 1.29 -3.45 12.33
C ASN A 7 0.56 -4.25 13.44
N ASN A 8 0.92 -4.04 14.70
CA ASN A 8 0.26 -4.71 15.83
C ASN A 8 -1.24 -4.41 15.94
N PRO A 9 -1.71 -3.14 16.02
CA PRO A 9 -3.14 -2.85 16.05
C PRO A 9 -3.86 -3.28 14.76
N LEU A 10 -3.21 -3.24 13.60
CA LEU A 10 -3.78 -3.75 12.34
C LEU A 10 -4.05 -5.26 12.39
N HIS A 11 -3.09 -6.06 12.85
CA HIS A 11 -3.28 -7.49 13.02
C HIS A 11 -4.39 -7.81 14.04
N ILE A 12 -4.48 -7.04 15.13
CA ILE A 12 -5.55 -7.20 16.12
C ILE A 12 -6.92 -6.93 15.49
N LEU A 13 -7.04 -5.86 14.70
CA LEU A 13 -8.28 -5.52 14.00
C LEU A 13 -8.64 -6.57 12.93
N GLN A 14 -7.68 -7.06 12.15
CA GLN A 14 -7.90 -8.16 11.20
C GLN A 14 -8.41 -9.42 11.91
N ALA A 15 -7.80 -9.79 13.04
CA ALA A 15 -8.24 -10.94 13.83
C ALA A 15 -9.67 -10.79 14.35
N TYR A 16 -10.08 -9.58 14.76
CA TYR A 16 -11.47 -9.33 15.15
C TYR A 16 -12.44 -9.44 13.99
N VAL A 17 -12.11 -8.89 12.81
CA VAL A 17 -12.98 -8.99 11.63
C VAL A 17 -13.10 -10.46 11.16
N GLU A 18 -12.00 -11.22 11.15
CA GLU A 18 -12.06 -12.67 10.87
C GLU A 18 -12.89 -13.43 11.90
N HIS A 19 -12.72 -13.13 13.18
CA HIS A 19 -13.50 -13.77 14.24
C HIS A 19 -14.99 -13.46 14.11
N MET A 20 -15.35 -12.22 13.79
CA MET A 20 -16.74 -11.84 13.50
C MET A 20 -17.28 -12.55 12.26
N SER A 21 -16.50 -12.64 11.19
CA SER A 21 -16.88 -13.35 9.95
C SER A 21 -17.14 -14.84 10.18
N ASN A 22 -16.41 -15.47 11.11
CA ASN A 22 -16.60 -16.88 11.43
C ASN A 22 -17.79 -17.13 12.38
N LYS A 23 -18.28 -16.10 13.08
CA LYS A 23 -19.34 -16.22 14.09
C LYS A 23 -20.70 -15.69 13.62
N LEU A 24 -20.72 -14.77 12.66
CA LEU A 24 -21.94 -14.16 12.15
C LEU A 24 -22.62 -15.08 11.13
N PRO A 25 -23.93 -15.30 11.25
CA PRO A 25 -24.71 -15.89 10.17
C PRO A 25 -24.61 -15.04 8.89
N PRO A 26 -24.58 -15.67 7.70
CA PRO A 26 -24.48 -14.97 6.42
C PRO A 26 -25.59 -13.93 6.20
N ASP A 27 -26.79 -14.16 6.74
CA ASP A 27 -27.97 -13.30 6.57
C ASP A 27 -28.05 -12.15 7.59
N THR A 28 -26.98 -11.88 8.34
CA THR A 28 -26.99 -10.74 9.26
C THR A 28 -26.73 -9.43 8.51
N PRO A 29 -27.41 -8.32 8.86
CA PRO A 29 -27.11 -6.99 8.30
C PRO A 29 -25.65 -6.56 8.49
N PHE A 30 -24.93 -7.20 9.42
CA PHE A 30 -23.52 -6.91 9.70
C PHE A 30 -22.56 -7.61 8.73
N ALA A 31 -22.98 -8.69 8.06
CA ALA A 31 -22.15 -9.47 7.15
C ALA A 31 -21.68 -8.60 5.96
N ASP A 32 -22.56 -7.74 5.44
CA ASP A 32 -22.28 -6.83 4.32
C ASP A 32 -21.15 -5.82 4.62
N PHE A 33 -20.84 -5.56 5.90
CA PHE A 33 -19.78 -4.65 6.31
C PHE A 33 -18.42 -5.33 6.51
N LEU A 34 -18.38 -6.65 6.65
CA LEU A 34 -17.15 -7.39 6.96
C LEU A 34 -16.13 -7.34 5.82
N ASP A 35 -16.58 -7.53 4.58
CA ASP A 35 -15.71 -7.47 3.41
C ASP A 35 -15.16 -6.05 3.16
N PRO A 36 -15.96 -4.97 3.21
CA PRO A 36 -15.45 -3.60 3.20
C PRO A 36 -14.43 -3.32 4.30
N MET A 37 -14.66 -3.80 5.53
CA MET A 37 -13.72 -3.62 6.64
C MET A 37 -12.39 -4.36 6.40
N ARG A 38 -12.44 -5.60 5.91
CA ARG A 38 -11.23 -6.35 5.51
C ARG A 38 -10.44 -5.60 4.45
N ASN A 39 -11.09 -5.14 3.38
CA ASN A 39 -10.45 -4.41 2.30
C ASN A 39 -9.79 -3.11 2.79
N ALA A 40 -10.45 -2.39 3.70
CA ALA A 40 -9.89 -1.19 4.31
C ALA A 40 -8.63 -1.50 5.15
N LEU A 41 -8.68 -2.54 5.99
CA LEU A 41 -7.55 -2.98 6.81
C LEU A 41 -6.36 -3.39 5.94
N ASP A 42 -6.58 -4.14 4.87
CA ASP A 42 -5.54 -4.55 3.92
C ASP A 42 -4.90 -3.35 3.21
N SER A 43 -5.72 -2.36 2.82
CA SER A 43 -5.22 -1.12 2.23
C SER A 43 -4.34 -0.34 3.22
N ILE A 44 -4.74 -0.25 4.49
CA ILE A 44 -3.97 0.44 5.53
C ILE A 44 -2.66 -0.32 5.79
N ALA A 45 -2.69 -1.64 5.89
CA ALA A 45 -1.49 -2.46 6.06
C ALA A 45 -0.50 -2.28 4.90
N ARG A 46 -1.00 -2.20 3.66
CA ARG A 46 -0.17 -1.93 2.49
C ARG A 46 0.49 -0.55 2.56
N LEU A 47 -0.27 0.50 2.90
CA LEU A 47 0.23 1.87 3.03
C LEU A 47 1.26 1.99 4.17
N ALA A 48 1.01 1.36 5.32
CA ALA A 48 1.94 1.33 6.44
C ALA A 48 3.25 0.59 6.05
N GLY A 49 3.14 -0.49 5.27
CA GLY A 49 4.27 -1.19 4.69
C GLY A 49 5.10 -0.29 3.77
N GLN A 50 4.45 0.43 2.86
CA GLN A 50 5.10 1.39 1.95
C GLN A 50 5.80 2.52 2.71
N LEU A 51 5.17 3.08 3.75
CA LEU A 51 5.77 4.13 4.58
C LEU A 51 6.98 3.60 5.38
N ARG A 52 6.89 2.38 5.94
CA ARG A 52 8.03 1.71 6.59
C ARG A 52 9.18 1.51 5.59
N ASP A 53 8.84 1.04 4.40
CA ASP A 53 9.78 0.87 3.29
C ASP A 53 10.20 2.20 2.67
N PHE A 54 9.68 3.34 3.12
CA PHE A 54 10.23 4.65 2.79
C PHE A 54 11.23 5.13 3.86
N SER A 55 10.87 5.01 5.15
CA SER A 55 11.64 5.58 6.27
C SER A 55 12.93 4.84 6.67
N ARG A 56 13.22 3.67 6.10
CA ARG A 56 14.47 2.93 6.38
C ARG A 56 15.65 3.60 5.65
N PRO A 57 16.83 3.75 6.30
CA PRO A 57 18.02 4.28 5.62
C PRO A 57 18.32 3.49 4.34
N ALA A 58 18.63 4.19 3.26
CA ALA A 58 19.01 3.60 1.98
C ALA A 58 20.36 2.87 2.13
N GLY A 59 20.33 1.63 2.60
CA GLY A 59 21.38 0.68 2.27
C GLY A 59 21.21 0.35 0.80
N GLY A 60 21.99 1.01 -0.06
CA GLY A 60 21.84 0.98 -1.52
C GLY A 60 21.95 -0.43 -2.10
N GLU A 61 20.85 -1.15 -2.20
CA GLU A 61 20.80 -2.45 -2.86
C GLU A 61 20.38 -2.25 -4.31
N TRP A 62 21.38 -2.27 -5.19
CA TRP A 62 21.17 -2.29 -6.63
C TRP A 62 20.58 -3.64 -7.05
N LYS A 63 19.31 -3.63 -7.48
CA LYS A 63 18.57 -4.81 -7.91
C LYS A 63 17.84 -4.54 -9.21
N ALA A 64 17.53 -5.62 -9.93
CA ALA A 64 16.62 -5.59 -11.05
C ALA A 64 15.24 -5.08 -10.61
N LEU A 65 14.72 -4.02 -11.25
CA LEU A 65 13.44 -3.39 -10.95
C LEU A 65 12.63 -3.04 -12.19
N ASP A 66 11.32 -2.97 -12.00
CA ASP A 66 10.34 -2.56 -13.00
C ASP A 66 9.92 -1.11 -12.72
N ILE A 67 10.28 -0.21 -13.63
CA ILE A 67 10.03 1.24 -13.49
C ILE A 67 8.53 1.55 -13.40
N ASN A 68 7.68 0.83 -14.14
CA ASN A 68 6.24 1.09 -14.10
C ASN A 68 5.70 0.77 -12.72
N ARG A 69 6.14 -0.35 -12.14
CA ARG A 69 5.74 -0.74 -10.79
C ARG A 69 6.20 0.27 -9.73
N THR A 70 7.41 0.81 -9.88
CA THR A 70 7.91 1.89 -9.01
C THR A 70 7.04 3.14 -9.10
N LEU A 71 6.71 3.61 -10.31
CA LEU A 71 5.83 4.75 -10.55
C LEU A 71 4.43 4.54 -9.98
N GLU A 72 3.84 3.35 -10.17
CA GLU A 72 2.53 3.01 -9.62
C GLU A 72 2.50 3.03 -8.08
N ASN A 73 3.60 2.64 -7.42
CA ASN A 73 3.69 2.72 -5.97
C ASN A 73 3.70 4.16 -5.48
N VAL A 74 4.50 5.02 -6.13
CA VAL A 74 4.58 6.45 -5.84
C VAL A 74 3.23 7.11 -6.05
N LEU A 75 2.61 6.93 -7.22
CA LEU A 75 1.30 7.49 -7.54
C LEU A 75 0.23 7.07 -6.55
N ARG A 76 0.25 5.81 -6.08
CA ARG A 76 -0.68 5.34 -5.04
C ARG A 76 -0.49 6.08 -3.71
N LEU A 77 0.73 6.45 -3.34
CA LEU A 77 1.02 7.15 -2.10
C LEU A 77 0.46 8.58 -2.12
N VAL A 78 0.62 9.28 -3.25
CA VAL A 78 0.21 10.69 -3.40
C VAL A 78 -1.24 10.86 -3.92
N ASN A 79 -1.88 9.79 -4.40
CA ASN A 79 -3.21 9.84 -5.02
C ASN A 79 -4.24 10.56 -4.16
N LYS A 80 -4.28 10.28 -2.85
CA LYS A 80 -5.26 10.90 -1.95
C LYS A 80 -5.09 12.43 -1.87
N GLU A 81 -3.84 12.89 -1.83
CA GLU A 81 -3.51 14.32 -1.78
C GLU A 81 -3.83 14.99 -3.12
N MET A 82 -3.48 14.36 -4.23
CA MET A 82 -3.80 14.85 -5.58
C MET A 82 -5.32 14.98 -5.79
N MET A 83 -6.11 14.01 -5.35
CA MET A 83 -7.58 14.08 -5.40
C MET A 83 -8.12 15.24 -4.55
N HIS A 84 -7.57 15.46 -3.35
CA HIS A 84 -7.98 16.56 -2.49
C HIS A 84 -7.67 17.93 -3.11
N CYS A 85 -6.54 18.03 -3.80
CA CYS A 85 -6.14 19.23 -4.54
C CYS A 85 -6.78 19.36 -5.92
N GLN A 86 -7.68 18.45 -6.31
CA GLN A 86 -8.33 18.41 -7.63
C GLN A 86 -7.32 18.36 -8.80
N ILE A 87 -6.19 17.69 -8.59
CA ILE A 87 -5.15 17.50 -9.60
C ILE A 87 -5.46 16.21 -10.38
N ASP A 88 -5.57 16.32 -11.71
CA ASP A 88 -5.66 15.16 -12.59
C ASP A 88 -4.27 14.70 -13.02
N VAL A 89 -4.01 13.39 -12.93
CA VAL A 89 -2.72 12.79 -13.29
C VAL A 89 -2.90 11.84 -14.46
N GLN A 90 -2.21 12.17 -15.55
CA GLN A 90 -2.22 11.39 -16.78
C GLN A 90 -0.89 10.66 -16.91
N THR A 91 -0.94 9.32 -16.98
CA THR A 91 0.26 8.49 -17.18
C THR A 91 0.33 7.99 -18.63
N ARG A 92 1.54 7.96 -19.19
CA ARG A 92 1.83 7.39 -20.51
C ARG A 92 3.00 6.43 -20.39
N LEU A 93 2.70 5.25 -19.83
CA LEU A 93 3.70 4.22 -19.55
C LEU A 93 3.79 3.25 -20.72
N ALA A 94 5.02 2.88 -21.11
CA ALA A 94 5.23 1.82 -22.10
C ALA A 94 4.97 0.45 -21.45
N HIS A 95 4.21 -0.42 -22.12
CA HIS A 95 3.78 -1.71 -21.55
C HIS A 95 4.90 -2.75 -21.38
N GLN A 96 6.02 -2.61 -22.08
CA GLN A 96 7.10 -3.59 -22.08
C GLN A 96 8.46 -2.88 -21.93
N LEU A 97 8.63 -2.18 -20.83
CA LEU A 97 9.94 -1.64 -20.49
C LEU A 97 10.88 -2.78 -20.06
N PRO A 98 12.16 -2.73 -20.46
CA PRO A 98 13.15 -3.66 -19.92
C PRO A 98 13.33 -3.41 -18.43
N THR A 99 13.61 -4.46 -17.69
CA THR A 99 14.04 -4.37 -16.30
C THR A 99 15.36 -3.59 -16.23
N VAL A 100 15.45 -2.64 -15.29
CA VAL A 100 16.68 -1.87 -15.05
C VAL A 100 17.29 -2.25 -13.73
N THR A 101 18.61 -2.08 -13.59
CA THR A 101 19.28 -2.28 -12.30
C THR A 101 19.34 -0.94 -11.57
N GLY A 102 18.81 -0.88 -10.36
CA GLY A 102 18.81 0.34 -9.56
C GLY A 102 18.40 0.08 -8.12
N ASP A 103 18.44 1.13 -7.31
CA ASP A 103 17.83 1.12 -5.99
C ASP A 103 16.38 1.63 -6.13
N ASN A 104 15.42 0.71 -5.98
CA ASN A 104 13.99 1.04 -6.07
C ASN A 104 13.59 2.13 -5.08
N ARG A 105 14.15 2.15 -3.86
CA ARG A 105 13.78 3.13 -2.83
C ARG A 105 14.29 4.51 -3.19
N GLN A 106 15.52 4.61 -3.69
CA GLN A 106 16.06 5.89 -4.15
C GLN A 106 15.25 6.42 -5.34
N LEU A 107 14.83 5.54 -6.24
CA LEU A 107 13.96 5.93 -7.36
C LEU A 107 12.59 6.41 -6.88
N GLU A 108 11.96 5.69 -5.93
CA GLU A 108 10.71 6.14 -5.30
C GLU A 108 10.88 7.51 -4.62
N GLN A 109 12.01 7.74 -3.95
CA GLN A 109 12.30 9.01 -3.27
C GLN A 109 12.52 10.19 -4.22
N VAL A 110 13.05 9.98 -5.43
CA VAL A 110 13.23 11.05 -6.43
C VAL A 110 11.92 11.40 -7.14
N LEU A 111 10.99 10.44 -7.23
CA LEU A 111 9.70 10.61 -7.90
C LEU A 111 8.62 11.25 -7.02
N LEU A 112 8.81 11.20 -5.69
CA LEU A 112 7.96 11.81 -4.66
C LEU A 112 8.34 13.28 -4.44
#